data_AF-A0A3P7FRJ8-F1
#
_entry.id   AF-A0A3P7FRJ8-F1
#
_cell.length_a   1.000
_cell.length_b   1.000
_cell.length_c   1.000
_cell.angle_alpha   90.00
_cell.angle_beta   90.00
_cell.angle_gamma   90.00
#
_symmetry.space_group_name_H-M   'P 1'
#
loop_
_entity.id
_entity.type
_entity.pdbx_description
1 polymer ?
#
loop_
_entity_poly.entity_id
_entity_poly.type
_entity_poly.pdbx_seq_one_letter_code
_entity_poly.pdbx_strand_id
1 'polypeptide(L)'
;MKVCRNELTTSFFCQFLLGFITCCKPSVFSYKFTHFFQEFYSLYSTSLIRQRRIIRLDGTNSLIRRFASFIAESVYCSSIDILSSLLIMLYVRDKKFCLKVRLDGLIMLFRKKLLLLAKDRKMISVLQLCCCCIRSVQNARMFGRSQEFVKNLITSIISGTDAIIVARLVEILYIIIKFKNRLIMTVLESNDIFAMLTKTFQKYFQQRFITSEQTTLEICLFTVASLRNLMRLKRNRERLLAIGAMETFGSAISLISKDNKCLDDNSQLGRSIINLKRLIDRYDK
;
A
#
# COMPACT_ATOMS: atom_id res chain seq x y z
N MET A 1 0.40 1.05 39.14
CA MET A 1 -1.06 1.05 38.86
C MET A 1 -1.46 1.25 37.39
N LYS A 2 -0.72 1.97 36.52
CA LYS A 2 -1.12 2.15 35.09
C LYS A 2 -1.01 0.89 34.21
N VAL A 3 -0.06 -0.01 34.48
CA VAL A 3 0.17 -1.24 33.69
C VAL A 3 -1.01 -2.22 33.79
N CYS A 4 -1.57 -2.43 35.00
CA CYS A 4 -2.72 -3.30 35.21
C CYS A 4 -3.98 -2.87 34.45
N ARG A 5 -4.15 -1.57 34.16
CA ARG A 5 -5.30 -1.06 33.40
C ARG A 5 -5.22 -1.41 31.90
N ASN A 6 -4.01 -1.46 31.34
CA ASN A 6 -3.76 -1.88 29.95
C ASN A 6 -3.96 -3.37 29.75
N GLU A 7 -3.57 -4.19 30.73
CA GLU A 7 -3.84 -5.63 30.72
C GLU A 7 -5.33 -5.91 30.83
N LEU A 8 -6.06 -5.22 31.70
CA LEU A 8 -7.52 -5.36 31.82
C LEU A 8 -8.26 -4.93 30.55
N THR A 9 -7.84 -3.85 29.89
CA THR A 9 -8.48 -3.41 28.62
C THR A 9 -8.10 -4.29 27.44
N THR A 10 -6.86 -4.79 27.40
CA THR A 10 -6.44 -5.75 26.37
C THR A 10 -7.12 -7.10 26.60
N SER A 11 -7.22 -7.56 27.84
CA SER A 11 -7.97 -8.75 28.23
C SER A 11 -9.45 -8.58 27.91
N PHE A 12 -10.07 -7.44 28.23
CA PHE A 12 -11.46 -7.16 27.85
C PHE A 12 -11.65 -7.09 26.34
N PHE A 13 -10.72 -6.50 25.59
CA PHE A 13 -10.82 -6.43 24.12
C PHE A 13 -10.59 -7.79 23.48
N CYS A 14 -9.65 -8.57 24.01
CA CYS A 14 -9.45 -9.96 23.65
C CYS A 14 -10.68 -10.79 24.00
N GLN A 15 -11.29 -10.63 25.19
CA GLN A 15 -12.52 -11.31 25.59
C GLN A 15 -13.76 -10.84 24.82
N PHE A 16 -13.81 -9.58 24.39
CA PHE A 16 -14.86 -9.05 23.54
C PHE A 16 -14.72 -9.60 22.12
N LEU A 17 -13.51 -9.61 21.57
CA LEU A 17 -13.22 -10.27 20.29
C LEU A 17 -13.42 -11.78 20.39
N LEU A 18 -12.97 -12.42 21.47
CA LEU A 18 -13.15 -13.84 21.74
C LEU A 18 -14.62 -14.17 21.89
N GLY A 19 -15.38 -13.37 22.64
CA GLY A 19 -16.84 -13.48 22.79
C GLY A 19 -17.56 -13.27 21.46
N PHE A 20 -17.13 -12.32 20.64
CA PHE A 20 -17.64 -12.15 19.28
C PHE A 20 -17.30 -13.35 18.38
N ILE A 21 -16.13 -13.96 18.58
CA ILE A 21 -15.63 -15.15 17.87
C ILE A 21 -16.30 -16.45 18.35
N THR A 22 -16.64 -16.58 19.64
CA THR A 22 -17.11 -17.81 20.30
C THR A 22 -18.62 -17.86 20.51
N CYS A 23 -19.30 -16.73 20.75
CA CYS A 23 -20.77 -16.71 20.94
C CYS A 23 -21.56 -16.95 19.65
N CYS A 24 -20.89 -17.06 18.50
CA CYS A 24 -21.54 -17.50 17.27
C CYS A 24 -21.54 -19.04 17.14
N LYS A 25 -22.30 -19.73 18.00
CA LYS A 25 -22.47 -21.20 18.01
C LYS A 25 -22.79 -21.74 16.59
N PRO A 26 -22.17 -22.85 16.15
CA PRO A 26 -22.45 -23.48 14.88
C PRO A 26 -23.64 -24.44 15.03
N SER A 27 -24.86 -23.96 14.80
CA SER A 27 -26.00 -24.85 14.63
C SER A 27 -26.03 -25.38 13.20
N VAL A 28 -25.77 -26.69 13.09
CA VAL A 28 -26.29 -27.61 12.07
C VAL A 28 -25.80 -27.40 10.64
N PHE A 29 -24.71 -28.07 10.26
CA PHE A 29 -24.56 -28.70 8.94
C PHE A 29 -23.47 -29.77 9.06
N SER A 30 -23.85 -30.94 9.57
CA SER A 30 -23.02 -32.14 9.56
C SER A 30 -23.72 -33.16 8.69
N TYR A 31 -23.33 -33.26 7.42
CA TYR A 31 -23.50 -34.49 6.64
C TYR A 31 -22.29 -34.67 5.71
N LYS A 32 -21.42 -35.58 6.15
CA LYS A 32 -20.55 -36.49 5.38
C LYS A 32 -19.87 -35.96 4.11
N PHE A 33 -18.57 -35.61 4.22
CA PHE A 33 -17.53 -35.93 3.22
C PHE A 33 -16.12 -35.85 3.85
N THR A 34 -15.71 -36.96 4.49
CA THR A 34 -14.34 -37.53 4.52
C THR A 34 -13.11 -36.61 4.73
N HIS A 35 -12.96 -36.13 5.97
CA HIS A 35 -11.86 -36.37 6.94
C HIS A 35 -10.35 -36.17 6.63
N PHE A 36 -9.92 -35.64 5.48
CA PHE A 36 -8.53 -35.10 5.40
C PHE A 36 -8.45 -33.70 4.81
N PHE A 37 -9.38 -33.35 3.91
CA PHE A 37 -9.56 -31.95 3.52
C PHE A 37 -10.36 -31.14 4.53
N GLN A 38 -11.10 -31.79 5.44
CA GLN A 38 -12.08 -31.12 6.28
C GLN A 38 -11.48 -30.33 7.44
N GLU A 39 -10.29 -30.65 7.98
CA GLU A 39 -9.69 -29.79 9.01
C GLU A 39 -9.12 -28.50 8.41
N PHE A 40 -8.44 -28.58 7.26
CA PHE A 40 -7.95 -27.39 6.58
C PHE A 40 -9.12 -26.54 6.04
N TYR A 41 -10.13 -27.17 5.43
CA TYR A 41 -11.34 -26.46 5.02
C TYR A 41 -12.20 -26.00 6.20
N SER A 42 -12.26 -26.69 7.34
CA SER A 42 -13.04 -26.25 8.51
C SER A 42 -12.38 -25.04 9.16
N LEU A 43 -11.06 -25.04 9.34
CA LEU A 43 -10.35 -23.88 9.89
C LEU A 43 -10.44 -22.66 8.94
N TYR A 44 -10.24 -22.88 7.64
CA TYR A 44 -10.41 -21.81 6.64
C TYR A 44 -11.87 -21.35 6.52
N SER A 45 -12.85 -22.26 6.44
CA SER A 45 -14.26 -21.92 6.30
C SER A 45 -14.82 -21.24 7.53
N THR A 46 -14.43 -21.65 8.74
CA THR A 46 -14.82 -20.96 9.98
C THR A 46 -14.25 -19.54 10.01
N SER A 47 -12.99 -19.33 9.62
CA SER A 47 -12.42 -17.99 9.51
C SER A 47 -13.17 -17.11 8.49
N LEU A 48 -13.54 -17.66 7.34
CA LEU A 48 -14.27 -16.96 6.28
C LEU A 48 -15.71 -16.65 6.69
N ILE A 49 -16.41 -17.60 7.32
CA ILE A 49 -17.76 -17.41 7.86
C ILE A 49 -17.73 -16.30 8.93
N ARG A 50 -16.74 -16.31 9.82
CA ARG A 50 -16.55 -15.28 10.86
C ARG A 50 -16.30 -13.89 10.26
N GLN A 51 -15.39 -13.78 9.29
CA GLN A 51 -15.14 -12.50 8.59
C GLN A 51 -16.39 -11.99 7.88
N ARG A 52 -17.12 -12.86 7.17
CA ARG A 52 -18.40 -12.49 6.53
C ARG A 52 -19.43 -11.99 7.54
N ARG A 53 -19.49 -12.57 8.74
CA ARG A 53 -20.38 -12.13 9.82
C ARG A 53 -20.00 -10.76 10.37
N ILE A 54 -18.71 -10.49 10.64
CA ILE A 54 -18.23 -9.15 11.05
C ILE A 54 -18.67 -8.09 10.04
N ILE A 55 -18.51 -8.38 8.74
CA ILE A 55 -18.91 -7.48 7.66
C ILE A 55 -20.43 -7.25 7.65
N ARG A 56 -21.21 -8.32 7.85
CA ARG A 56 -22.69 -8.27 7.89
C ARG A 56 -23.23 -7.54 9.12
N LEU A 57 -22.50 -7.56 10.24
CA LEU A 57 -22.88 -6.89 11.49
C LEU A 57 -22.34 -5.45 11.60
N ASP A 58 -21.88 -4.86 10.49
CA ASP A 58 -21.22 -3.54 10.46
C ASP A 58 -20.03 -3.38 11.42
N GLY A 59 -19.42 -4.50 11.83
CA GLY A 59 -18.23 -4.51 12.67
C GLY A 59 -17.05 -3.74 12.03
N THR A 60 -16.98 -3.71 10.69
CA THR A 60 -16.01 -2.88 9.96
C THR A 60 -16.14 -1.40 10.33
N ASN A 61 -17.36 -0.84 10.40
CA ASN A 61 -17.58 0.58 10.73
C ASN A 61 -17.17 0.88 12.16
N SER A 62 -17.52 -0.02 13.09
CA SER A 62 -17.12 0.11 14.50
C SER A 62 -15.61 0.07 14.68
N LEU A 63 -14.92 -0.82 13.95
CA LEU A 63 -13.45 -0.87 13.95
C LEU A 63 -12.84 0.40 13.32
N ILE A 64 -13.40 0.91 12.22
CA ILE A 64 -12.94 2.15 11.58
C ILE A 64 -13.08 3.33 12.54
N ARG A 65 -14.24 3.50 13.18
CA ARG A 65 -14.47 4.59 14.15
C ARG A 65 -13.54 4.47 15.34
N ARG A 66 -13.35 3.26 15.86
CA ARG A 66 -12.43 3.02 16.98
C ARG A 66 -10.99 3.35 16.59
N PHE A 67 -10.55 2.88 15.42
CA PHE A 67 -9.25 3.21 14.86
C PHE A 67 -9.05 4.73 14.67
N ALA A 68 -10.06 5.42 14.14
CA ALA A 68 -10.03 6.88 13.95
C ALA A 68 -9.83 7.62 15.28
N SER A 69 -10.46 7.17 16.37
CA SER A 69 -10.25 7.76 17.70
C SER A 69 -8.79 7.63 18.18
N PHE A 70 -8.14 6.49 17.95
CA PHE A 70 -6.73 6.30 18.31
C PHE A 70 -5.78 7.18 17.47
N ILE A 71 -6.01 7.26 16.16
CA ILE A 71 -5.14 8.07 15.27
C ILE A 71 -5.32 9.58 15.52
N ALA A 72 -6.49 10.02 15.98
CA ALA A 72 -6.74 11.43 16.30
C ALA A 72 -5.76 11.93 17.38
N GLU A 73 -5.51 11.11 18.41
CA GLU A 73 -4.59 11.42 19.53
C GLU A 73 -3.12 11.41 19.12
N SER A 74 -2.77 10.80 17.98
CA SER A 74 -1.39 10.74 17.43
C SER A 74 -0.36 10.08 18.35
N VAL A 75 -0.81 9.30 19.35
CA VAL A 75 0.05 8.53 20.25
C VAL A 75 0.05 7.07 19.79
N TYR A 76 1.23 6.51 19.54
CA TYR A 76 1.36 5.08 19.25
C TYR A 76 0.90 4.24 20.44
N CYS A 77 0.11 3.20 20.16
CA CYS A 77 -0.20 2.13 21.10
C CYS A 77 -0.24 0.78 20.37
N SER A 78 0.07 -0.31 21.08
CA SER A 78 0.04 -1.67 20.49
C SER A 78 -1.33 -2.04 19.90
N SER A 79 -2.41 -1.46 20.44
CA SER A 79 -3.77 -1.65 19.91
C SER A 79 -3.93 -1.09 18.49
N ILE A 80 -3.15 -0.08 18.08
CA ILE A 80 -3.19 0.46 16.72
C ILE A 80 -2.70 -0.57 15.69
N ASP A 81 -1.70 -1.39 16.02
CA ASP A 81 -1.19 -2.42 15.12
C ASP A 81 -2.21 -3.55 14.93
N ILE A 82 -2.87 -3.95 16.02
CA ILE A 82 -3.94 -4.95 15.99
C ILE A 82 -5.12 -4.44 15.14
N LEU A 83 -5.57 -3.21 15.39
CA LEU A 83 -6.66 -2.61 14.61
C LEU A 83 -6.28 -2.43 13.14
N SER A 84 -5.05 -2.01 12.84
CA SER A 84 -4.57 -1.87 11.46
C SER A 84 -4.58 -3.22 10.75
N SER A 85 -4.08 -4.27 11.40
CA SER A 85 -4.04 -5.62 10.85
C SER A 85 -5.44 -6.18 10.59
N LEU A 86 -6.37 -6.00 11.53
CA LEU A 86 -7.77 -6.39 11.37
C LEU A 86 -8.44 -5.64 10.20
N LEU A 87 -8.22 -4.33 10.09
CA LEU A 87 -8.79 -3.53 9.00
C LEU A 87 -8.19 -3.89 7.64
N ILE A 88 -6.88 -4.18 7.55
CA ILE A 88 -6.23 -4.67 6.33
C ILE A 88 -6.81 -6.02 5.91
N MET A 89 -7.02 -6.93 6.86
CA MET A 89 -7.65 -8.23 6.59
C MET A 89 -9.09 -8.05 6.09
N LEU A 90 -9.87 -7.16 6.71
CA LEU A 90 -11.22 -6.85 6.28
C LEU A 90 -11.27 -6.15 4.92
N TYR A 91 -10.30 -5.30 4.57
CA TYR A 91 -10.20 -4.67 3.27
C TYR A 91 -10.24 -5.68 2.12
N VAL A 92 -9.56 -6.83 2.26
CA VAL A 92 -9.53 -7.89 1.23
C VAL A 92 -10.89 -8.58 1.07
N ARG A 93 -11.78 -8.48 2.06
CA ARG A 93 -13.01 -9.27 2.15
C ARG A 93 -14.29 -8.44 2.04
N ASP A 94 -14.27 -7.20 2.52
CA ASP A 94 -15.39 -6.28 2.51
C ASP A 94 -15.35 -5.43 1.23
N LYS A 95 -16.20 -5.80 0.26
CA LYS A 95 -16.34 -5.05 -1.01
C LYS A 95 -16.72 -3.58 -0.81
N LYS A 96 -17.32 -3.22 0.33
CA LYS A 96 -17.71 -1.85 0.68
C LYS A 96 -16.69 -1.17 1.61
N PHE A 97 -15.55 -1.79 1.91
CA PHE A 97 -14.55 -1.24 2.85
C PHE A 97 -14.17 0.21 2.51
N CYS A 98 -13.78 0.49 1.28
CA CYS A 98 -13.37 1.83 0.86
C CYS A 98 -14.51 2.86 0.99
N LEU A 99 -15.76 2.44 0.77
CA LEU A 99 -16.92 3.30 0.97
C LEU A 99 -17.09 3.62 2.46
N LYS A 100 -17.03 2.60 3.33
CA LYS A 100 -17.14 2.75 4.78
C LYS A 100 -16.07 3.70 5.35
N VAL A 101 -14.80 3.46 5.00
CA VAL A 101 -13.65 4.32 5.35
C VAL A 101 -13.88 5.78 4.95
N ARG A 102 -14.50 6.03 3.81
CA ARG A 102 -14.81 7.39 3.37
C ARG A 102 -15.95 8.01 4.17
N LEU A 103 -17.04 7.27 4.38
CA LEU A 103 -18.21 7.77 5.10
C LEU A 103 -17.90 8.07 6.57
N ASP A 104 -17.05 7.25 7.21
CA ASP A 104 -16.55 7.50 8.57
C ASP A 104 -15.41 8.55 8.63
N GLY A 105 -15.10 9.24 7.52
CA GLY A 105 -14.17 10.37 7.50
C GLY A 105 -12.67 10.02 7.58
N LEU A 106 -12.31 8.73 7.59
CA LEU A 106 -10.93 8.28 7.80
C LEU A 106 -9.96 8.74 6.69
N ILE A 107 -10.45 8.91 5.45
CA ILE A 107 -9.65 9.46 4.34
C ILE A 107 -9.15 10.88 4.65
N MET A 108 -10.02 11.71 5.24
CA MET A 108 -9.66 13.09 5.58
C MET A 108 -8.67 13.14 6.73
N LEU A 109 -8.86 12.25 7.73
CA LEU A 109 -7.94 12.12 8.86
C LEU A 109 -6.55 11.67 8.41
N PHE A 110 -6.45 10.63 7.58
CA PHE A 110 -5.18 10.18 7.03
C PHE A 110 -4.50 11.28 6.22
N ARG A 111 -5.21 12.02 5.38
CA ARG A 111 -4.60 13.10 4.60
C ARG A 111 -3.96 14.18 5.49
N LYS A 112 -4.62 14.52 6.60
CA LYS A 112 -4.12 15.51 7.57
C LYS A 112 -2.93 14.99 8.39
N LYS A 113 -2.91 13.71 8.72
CA LYS A 113 -1.93 13.11 9.65
C LYS A 113 -0.80 12.34 8.97
N LEU A 114 -0.88 12.03 7.67
CA LEU A 114 0.03 11.11 6.98
C LEU A 114 1.50 11.40 7.24
N LEU A 115 1.91 12.66 7.08
CA LEU A 115 3.32 13.04 7.22
C LEU A 115 3.79 13.07 8.66
N LEU A 116 2.88 13.25 9.63
CA LEU A 116 3.20 13.07 11.05
C LEU A 116 3.40 11.58 11.35
N LEU A 117 2.50 10.73 10.84
CA LEU A 117 2.60 9.27 11.00
C LEU A 117 3.87 8.71 10.35
N ALA A 118 4.27 9.25 9.20
CA ALA A 118 5.49 8.86 8.50
C ALA A 118 6.80 9.25 9.20
N LYS A 119 6.76 9.97 10.32
CA LYS A 119 7.96 10.25 11.13
C LYS A 119 8.30 9.12 12.10
N ASP A 120 7.33 8.26 12.43
CA ASP A 120 7.51 7.17 13.39
C ASP A 120 7.41 5.82 12.68
N ARG A 121 8.51 5.07 12.66
CA ARG A 121 8.57 3.73 12.07
C ARG A 121 7.56 2.76 12.70
N LYS A 122 7.15 2.98 13.96
CA LYS A 122 6.11 2.17 14.63
C LYS A 122 4.74 2.33 13.97
N MET A 123 4.51 3.40 13.20
CA MET A 123 3.25 3.63 12.47
C MET A 123 3.21 2.95 11.10
N ILE A 124 4.11 2.01 10.80
CA ILE A 124 4.16 1.38 9.47
C ILE A 124 2.86 0.63 9.11
N SER A 125 2.25 -0.05 10.08
CA SER A 125 0.97 -0.75 9.92
C SER A 125 -0.16 0.21 9.54
N VAL A 126 -0.13 1.42 10.11
CA VAL A 126 -1.05 2.52 9.81
C VAL A 126 -0.83 3.03 8.38
N LEU A 127 0.42 3.18 7.95
CA LEU A 127 0.73 3.57 6.56
C LEU A 127 0.26 2.51 5.55
N GLN A 128 0.43 1.22 5.86
CA GLN A 128 -0.10 0.12 5.06
C GLN A 128 -1.63 0.16 4.97
N LEU A 129 -2.31 0.38 6.10
CA LEU A 129 -3.76 0.56 6.12
C LEU A 129 -4.17 1.79 5.30
N CYS A 130 -3.45 2.90 5.39
CA CYS A 130 -3.68 4.09 4.57
C CYS A 130 -3.65 3.74 3.08
N CYS A 131 -2.64 2.98 2.62
CA CYS A 131 -2.58 2.47 1.24
C CYS A 131 -3.86 1.70 0.86
N CYS A 132 -4.32 0.78 1.71
CA CYS A 132 -5.57 0.03 1.49
C CYS A 132 -6.80 0.97 1.36
N CYS A 133 -6.91 1.95 2.26
CA CYS A 133 -8.02 2.88 2.34
C CYS A 133 -8.20 3.74 1.08
N ILE A 134 -7.11 4.05 0.38
CA ILE A 134 -7.14 4.93 -0.80
C ILE A 134 -7.21 4.18 -2.13
N ARG A 135 -7.28 2.85 -2.16
CA ARG A 135 -7.26 2.05 -3.40
C ARG A 135 -8.50 2.17 -4.28
N SER A 136 -9.57 2.83 -3.84
CA SER A 136 -10.71 3.17 -4.70
C SER A 136 -10.49 4.48 -5.46
N VAL A 137 -11.07 4.60 -6.66
CA VAL A 137 -10.97 5.81 -7.51
C VAL A 137 -11.38 7.06 -6.74
N GLN A 138 -12.50 7.01 -6.03
CA GLN A 138 -13.03 8.17 -5.33
C GLN A 138 -12.15 8.56 -4.13
N ASN A 139 -11.65 7.58 -3.37
CA ASN A 139 -10.80 7.86 -2.20
C ASN A 139 -9.43 8.41 -2.63
N ALA A 140 -8.79 7.82 -3.64
CA ALA A 140 -7.53 8.32 -4.19
C ALA A 140 -7.66 9.78 -4.65
N ARG A 141 -8.76 10.12 -5.33
CA ARG A 141 -9.02 11.48 -5.80
C ARG A 141 -9.24 12.47 -4.67
N MET A 142 -9.98 12.08 -3.63
CA MET A 142 -10.17 12.91 -2.44
C MET A 142 -8.86 13.12 -1.67
N PHE A 143 -8.04 12.07 -1.59
CA PHE A 143 -6.76 12.08 -0.90
C PHE A 143 -5.74 13.01 -1.58
N GLY A 144 -5.58 12.90 -2.91
CA GLY A 144 -4.66 13.71 -3.69
C GLY A 144 -5.15 15.10 -4.11
N ARG A 145 -6.31 15.57 -3.61
CA ARG A 145 -6.92 16.83 -4.07
C ARG A 145 -6.17 18.09 -3.63
N SER A 146 -5.38 18.03 -2.56
CA SER A 146 -4.66 19.19 -2.02
C SER A 146 -3.26 19.30 -2.64
N GLN A 147 -2.96 20.45 -3.25
CA GLN A 147 -1.64 20.74 -3.83
C GLN A 147 -0.54 20.75 -2.78
N GLU A 148 -0.80 21.40 -1.64
CA GLU A 148 0.12 21.45 -0.51
C GLU A 148 0.43 20.04 0.02
N PHE A 149 -0.60 19.21 0.18
CA PHE A 149 -0.42 17.82 0.61
C PHE A 149 0.46 17.03 -0.36
N VAL A 150 0.19 17.12 -1.67
CA VAL A 150 0.98 16.40 -2.68
C VAL A 150 2.42 16.92 -2.73
N LYS A 151 2.64 18.24 -2.64
CA LYS A 151 3.98 18.83 -2.55
C LYS A 151 4.76 18.30 -1.33
N ASN A 152 4.12 18.27 -0.17
CA ASN A 152 4.76 17.78 1.05
C ASN A 152 5.02 16.27 0.99
N LEU A 153 4.11 15.48 0.41
CA LEU A 153 4.31 14.06 0.12
C LEU A 153 5.53 13.82 -0.77
N ILE A 154 5.63 14.56 -1.89
CA ILE A 154 6.77 14.50 -2.81
C ILE A 154 8.07 14.84 -2.08
N THR A 155 8.07 15.91 -1.29
CA THR A 155 9.24 16.34 -0.52
C THR A 155 9.68 15.24 0.47
N SER A 156 8.74 14.63 1.19
CA SER A 156 9.02 13.53 2.13
C SER A 156 9.56 12.28 1.45
N ILE A 157 9.17 11.98 0.20
CA ILE A 157 9.73 10.87 -0.58
C ILE A 157 11.19 11.16 -0.95
N ILE A 158 11.49 12.38 -1.41
CA ILE A 158 12.85 12.77 -1.82
C ILE A 158 13.79 12.77 -0.60
N SER A 159 13.37 13.43 0.49
CA SER A 159 14.18 13.59 1.71
C SER A 159 14.16 12.35 2.62
N GLY A 160 13.31 11.36 2.33
CA GLY A 160 13.14 10.18 3.16
C GLY A 160 14.40 9.31 3.24
N THR A 161 14.72 8.86 4.45
CA THR A 161 15.86 7.98 4.76
C THR A 161 15.42 6.55 5.03
N ASP A 162 14.31 6.35 5.74
CA ASP A 162 13.75 5.02 6.00
C ASP A 162 13.05 4.47 4.74
N ALA A 163 13.66 3.47 4.10
CA ALA A 163 13.14 2.86 2.89
C ALA A 163 11.75 2.24 3.07
N ILE A 164 11.41 1.72 4.25
CA ILE A 164 10.11 1.09 4.52
C ILE A 164 9.01 2.15 4.52
N ILE A 165 9.28 3.30 5.15
CA ILE A 165 8.37 4.44 5.14
C ILE A 165 8.24 4.99 3.72
N VAL A 166 9.37 5.20 3.03
CA VAL A 166 9.38 5.72 1.66
C VAL A 166 8.61 4.78 0.71
N ALA A 167 8.73 3.47 0.85
CA ALA A 167 7.96 2.50 0.06
C ALA A 167 6.44 2.73 0.19
N ARG A 168 5.95 3.00 1.40
CA ARG A 168 4.52 3.29 1.61
C ARG A 168 4.12 4.66 1.08
N LEU A 169 4.96 5.68 1.23
CA LEU A 169 4.69 7.00 0.66
C LEU A 169 4.66 6.98 -0.87
N VAL A 170 5.58 6.24 -1.50
CA VAL A 170 5.62 6.04 -2.95
C VAL A 170 4.43 5.20 -3.42
N GLU A 171 4.00 4.18 -2.66
CA GLU A 171 2.75 3.45 -2.94
C GLU A 171 1.53 4.39 -2.93
N ILE A 172 1.44 5.26 -1.93
CA ILE A 172 0.38 6.27 -1.83
C ILE A 172 0.38 7.19 -3.06
N LEU A 173 1.56 7.69 -3.43
CA LEU A 173 1.72 8.53 -4.61
C LEU A 173 1.33 7.80 -5.90
N TYR A 174 1.74 6.54 -6.04
CA TYR A 174 1.34 5.68 -7.15
C TYR A 174 -0.18 5.55 -7.26
N ILE A 175 -0.89 5.34 -6.14
CA ILE A 175 -2.35 5.22 -6.14
C ILE A 175 -3.01 6.53 -6.57
N ILE A 176 -2.50 7.68 -6.11
CA ILE A 176 -2.95 9.02 -6.56
C ILE A 176 -2.76 9.15 -8.08
N ILE A 177 -1.57 8.81 -8.61
CA ILE A 177 -1.23 8.90 -10.04
C ILE A 177 -2.08 7.95 -10.89
N LYS A 178 -2.36 6.75 -10.39
CA LYS A 178 -3.17 5.73 -11.07
C LYS A 178 -4.59 6.24 -11.33
N PHE A 179 -5.19 6.93 -10.35
CA PHE A 179 -6.58 7.42 -10.41
C PHE A 179 -6.70 8.93 -10.64
N LYS A 180 -5.62 9.57 -11.12
CA LYS A 180 -5.55 11.00 -11.41
C LYS A 180 -6.71 11.48 -12.28
N ASN A 181 -7.12 12.71 -12.04
CA ASN A 181 -7.98 13.52 -12.92
C ASN A 181 -7.21 14.77 -13.34
N ARG A 182 -7.85 15.70 -14.08
CA ARG A 182 -7.22 16.93 -14.55
C ARG A 182 -6.57 17.74 -13.42
N LEU A 183 -7.28 17.92 -12.30
CA LEU A 183 -6.79 18.66 -11.14
C LEU A 183 -5.54 18.02 -10.53
N ILE A 184 -5.56 16.71 -10.29
CA ILE A 184 -4.41 15.98 -9.75
C ILE A 184 -3.23 16.04 -10.72
N MET A 185 -3.47 15.92 -12.02
CA MET A 185 -2.41 16.02 -13.02
C MET A 185 -1.74 17.40 -12.98
N THR A 186 -2.51 18.48 -12.92
CA THR A 186 -1.96 19.85 -12.79
C THR A 186 -1.08 19.98 -11.55
N VAL A 187 -1.54 19.46 -10.41
CA VAL A 187 -0.75 19.44 -9.16
C VAL A 187 0.53 18.63 -9.30
N LEU A 188 0.51 17.48 -9.97
CA LEU A 188 1.69 16.66 -10.17
C LEU A 188 2.69 17.35 -11.13
N GLU A 189 2.19 17.94 -12.22
CA GLU A 189 3.01 18.65 -13.20
C GLU A 189 3.68 19.89 -12.60
N SER A 190 3.00 20.60 -11.69
CA SER A 190 3.56 21.77 -10.99
C SER A 190 4.64 21.42 -9.96
N ASN A 191 4.86 20.13 -9.68
CA ASN A 191 5.86 19.64 -8.72
C ASN A 191 6.88 18.70 -9.39
N ASP A 192 7.12 18.87 -10.69
CA ASP A 192 8.12 18.13 -11.47
C ASP A 192 8.10 16.61 -11.26
N ILE A 193 6.88 16.04 -11.25
CA ILE A 193 6.67 14.64 -10.92
C ILE A 193 7.54 13.66 -11.72
N PHE A 194 7.84 13.97 -12.99
CA PHE A 194 8.69 13.13 -13.84
C PHE A 194 10.13 13.09 -13.33
N ALA A 195 10.74 14.25 -13.11
CA ALA A 195 12.10 14.36 -12.59
C ALA A 195 12.22 13.72 -11.21
N MET A 196 11.22 13.95 -10.34
CA MET A 196 11.21 13.35 -9.01
C MET A 196 11.15 11.82 -9.06
N LEU A 197 10.23 11.24 -9.84
CA LEU A 197 10.08 9.79 -9.91
C LEU A 197 11.33 9.13 -10.53
N THR A 198 11.93 9.74 -11.57
CA THR A 198 13.17 9.26 -12.17
C THR A 198 14.34 9.31 -11.19
N LYS A 199 14.53 10.42 -10.47
CA LYS A 199 15.57 10.53 -9.42
C LYS A 199 15.35 9.55 -8.27
N THR A 200 14.09 9.36 -7.86
CA THR A 200 13.74 8.39 -6.81
C THR A 200 14.06 6.97 -7.26
N PHE A 201 13.71 6.62 -8.50
CA PHE A 201 14.09 5.33 -9.09
C PHE A 201 15.61 5.13 -9.07
N GLN A 202 16.38 6.11 -9.58
CA GLN A 202 17.86 6.04 -9.61
C GLN A 202 18.44 5.81 -8.21
N LYS A 203 18.03 6.62 -7.22
CA LYS A 203 18.48 6.53 -5.82
C LYS A 203 18.30 5.13 -5.25
N TYR A 204 17.09 4.57 -5.34
CA TYR A 204 16.79 3.27 -4.72
C TYR A 204 17.27 2.08 -5.56
N PHE A 205 17.35 2.24 -6.88
CA PHE A 205 17.91 1.21 -7.75
C PHE A 205 19.40 1.01 -7.53
N GLN A 206 20.17 2.08 -7.26
CA GLN A 206 21.58 1.98 -6.88
C GLN A 206 21.77 1.27 -5.54
N GLN A 207 20.88 1.53 -4.56
CA GLN A 207 20.95 0.93 -3.22
C GLN A 207 20.59 -0.56 -3.16
N ARG A 208 19.92 -1.10 -4.20
CA ARG A 208 19.50 -2.51 -4.23
C ARG A 208 20.67 -3.50 -4.14
N PHE A 209 21.88 -3.07 -4.47
CA PHE A 209 23.10 -3.86 -4.37
C PHE A 209 23.74 -3.83 -2.98
N ILE A 210 23.20 -3.04 -2.05
CA ILE A 210 23.84 -2.73 -0.76
C ILE A 210 22.97 -3.16 0.44
N THR A 211 21.64 -3.21 0.29
CA THR A 211 20.69 -3.33 1.42
C THR A 211 19.59 -4.37 1.15
N SER A 212 18.87 -4.79 2.20
CA SER A 212 17.79 -5.79 2.14
C SER A 212 16.82 -5.51 0.97
N GLU A 213 16.79 -6.43 0.01
CA GLU A 213 16.44 -6.18 -1.39
C GLU A 213 14.96 -5.82 -1.62
N GLN A 214 14.03 -6.30 -0.79
CA GLN A 214 12.61 -6.28 -1.15
C GLN A 214 12.00 -4.86 -1.13
N THR A 215 12.34 -4.04 -0.13
CA THR A 215 11.74 -2.70 0.02
C THR A 215 12.25 -1.70 -1.02
N THR A 216 13.54 -1.75 -1.34
CA THR A 216 14.13 -0.88 -2.39
C THR A 216 13.55 -1.24 -3.76
N LEU A 217 13.33 -2.54 -4.02
CA LEU A 217 12.62 -3.01 -5.20
C LEU A 217 11.16 -2.54 -5.25
N GLU A 218 10.41 -2.58 -4.15
CA GLU A 218 9.05 -2.02 -4.10
C GLU A 218 9.01 -0.54 -4.51
N ILE A 219 9.95 0.27 -4.01
CA ILE A 219 10.06 1.69 -4.39
C ILE A 219 10.32 1.82 -5.90
N CYS A 220 11.25 1.04 -6.44
CA CYS A 220 11.54 1.02 -7.88
C CYS A 220 10.31 0.61 -8.71
N LEU A 221 9.56 -0.39 -8.26
CA LEU A 221 8.35 -0.85 -8.94
C LEU A 221 7.24 0.19 -8.93
N PHE A 222 6.98 0.83 -7.79
CA PHE A 222 5.96 1.87 -7.70
C PHE A 222 6.34 3.14 -8.47
N THR A 223 7.62 3.51 -8.52
CA THR A 223 8.10 4.64 -9.33
C THR A 223 7.92 4.37 -10.83
N VAL A 224 8.35 3.20 -11.32
CA VAL A 224 8.16 2.79 -12.72
C VAL A 224 6.68 2.68 -13.07
N ALA A 225 5.85 2.07 -12.21
CA ALA A 225 4.41 1.97 -12.42
C ALA A 225 3.73 3.36 -12.45
N SER A 226 4.20 4.30 -11.64
CA SER A 226 3.74 5.69 -11.64
C SER A 226 4.08 6.39 -12.96
N LEU A 227 5.34 6.29 -13.41
CA LEU A 227 5.78 6.86 -14.69
C LEU A 227 5.00 6.28 -15.87
N ARG A 228 4.83 4.95 -15.92
CA ARG A 228 3.99 4.28 -16.93
C ARG A 228 2.57 4.85 -16.96
N ASN A 229 1.98 5.10 -15.79
CA ASN A 229 0.65 5.71 -15.71
C ASN A 229 0.61 7.16 -16.19
N LEU A 230 1.72 7.90 -16.11
CA LEU A 230 1.83 9.28 -16.61
C LEU A 230 2.10 9.34 -18.12
N MET A 231 2.82 8.37 -18.70
CA MET A 231 3.19 8.31 -20.12
C MET A 231 2.04 8.07 -21.12
N ARG A 232 0.78 8.07 -20.68
CA ARG A 232 -0.36 7.87 -21.59
C ARG A 232 -0.54 9.01 -22.60
N LEU A 233 -0.04 10.21 -22.28
CA LEU A 233 -0.10 11.39 -23.16
C LEU A 233 1.24 11.60 -23.87
N LYS A 234 1.22 11.98 -25.15
CA LYS A 234 2.42 12.23 -25.97
C LYS A 234 3.39 13.22 -25.29
N ARG A 235 2.86 14.39 -24.86
CA ARG A 235 3.63 15.42 -24.14
C ARG A 235 4.37 14.90 -22.90
N ASN A 236 3.80 13.90 -22.21
CA ASN A 236 4.41 13.32 -21.01
C ASN A 236 5.55 12.37 -21.37
N ARG A 237 5.47 11.70 -22.52
CA ARG A 237 6.57 10.89 -23.06
C ARG A 237 7.74 11.78 -23.48
N GLU A 238 7.44 12.87 -24.19
CA GLU A 238 8.45 13.87 -24.59
C GLU A 238 9.16 14.47 -23.36
N ARG A 239 8.42 14.86 -22.32
CA ARG A 239 9.02 15.30 -21.05
C ARG A 239 9.89 14.24 -20.39
N LEU A 240 9.48 12.96 -20.46
CA LEU A 240 10.24 11.86 -19.86
C LEU A 240 11.54 11.58 -20.62
N LEU A 241 11.50 11.69 -21.96
CA LEU A 241 12.68 11.61 -22.83
C LEU A 241 13.64 12.77 -22.54
N ALA A 242 13.12 14.00 -22.48
CA ALA A 242 13.92 15.20 -22.25
C ALA A 242 14.69 15.20 -20.92
N ILE A 243 14.26 14.43 -19.91
CA ILE A 243 14.95 14.30 -18.62
C ILE A 243 15.89 13.10 -18.52
N GLY A 244 16.15 12.38 -19.62
CA GLY A 244 17.10 11.27 -19.65
C GLY A 244 16.60 9.99 -18.95
N ALA A 245 15.28 9.82 -18.84
CA ALA A 245 14.74 8.67 -18.10
C ALA A 245 14.85 7.36 -18.89
N MET A 246 14.85 7.39 -20.22
CA MET A 246 14.97 6.16 -21.02
C MET A 246 16.36 5.55 -20.89
N GLU A 247 17.38 6.39 -20.91
CA GLU A 247 18.79 6.08 -20.68
C GLU A 247 18.98 5.51 -19.28
N THR A 248 18.29 6.08 -18.30
CA THR A 248 18.25 5.57 -16.92
C THR A 248 17.68 4.15 -16.86
N PHE A 249 16.53 3.91 -17.51
CA PHE A 249 15.91 2.58 -17.52
C PHE A 249 16.71 1.56 -18.36
N GLY A 250 17.27 1.97 -19.49
CA GLY A 250 18.16 1.15 -20.33
C GLY A 250 19.42 0.73 -19.59
N SER A 251 20.02 1.66 -18.83
CA SER A 251 21.15 1.37 -17.93
C SER A 251 20.76 0.37 -16.83
N ALA A 252 19.59 0.56 -16.23
CA ALA A 252 19.07 -0.34 -15.21
C ALA A 252 18.85 -1.76 -15.75
N ILE A 253 18.25 -1.90 -16.93
CA ILE A 253 18.03 -3.20 -17.59
C ILE A 253 19.34 -3.86 -17.95
N SER A 254 20.29 -3.10 -18.51
CA SER A 254 21.62 -3.61 -18.84
C SER A 254 22.31 -4.14 -17.59
N LEU A 255 22.19 -3.43 -16.47
CA LEU A 255 22.74 -3.86 -15.18
C LEU A 255 22.07 -5.12 -14.64
N ILE A 256 20.73 -5.22 -14.71
CA ILE A 256 20.00 -6.46 -14.36
C ILE A 256 20.44 -7.62 -15.26
N SER A 257 20.63 -7.36 -16.56
CA SER A 257 21.01 -8.40 -17.52
C SER A 257 22.45 -8.90 -17.36
N LYS A 258 23.33 -8.12 -16.73
CA LYS A 258 24.68 -8.60 -16.39
C LYS A 258 24.70 -9.45 -15.13
N ASP A 259 23.63 -9.40 -14.33
CA ASP A 259 23.50 -10.22 -13.14
C ASP A 259 23.08 -11.63 -13.55
N ASN A 260 24.06 -12.49 -13.82
CA ASN A 260 23.86 -13.88 -14.25
C ASN A 260 22.97 -14.69 -13.29
N LYS A 261 22.82 -14.26 -12.02
CA LYS A 261 21.88 -14.89 -11.08
C LYS A 261 20.41 -14.61 -11.40
N CYS A 262 20.10 -13.50 -12.09
CA CYS A 262 18.74 -13.13 -12.50
C CYS A 262 18.32 -13.74 -13.85
N LEU A 263 19.28 -14.20 -14.65
CA LEU A 263 19.08 -14.71 -16.01
C LEU A 263 19.30 -16.22 -16.11
N ASP A 264 18.58 -17.01 -15.31
CA ASP A 264 18.20 -18.32 -15.85
C ASP A 264 17.28 -18.02 -17.04
N ASP A 265 17.73 -18.30 -18.27
CA ASP A 265 16.99 -18.04 -19.52
C ASP A 265 15.62 -18.74 -19.55
N ASN A 266 15.42 -19.74 -18.69
CA ASN A 266 14.15 -20.41 -18.51
C ASN A 266 13.19 -19.69 -17.55
N SER A 267 13.67 -18.71 -16.79
CA SER A 267 12.84 -17.92 -15.89
C SER A 267 11.94 -16.93 -16.66
N GLN A 268 10.68 -16.79 -16.22
CA GLN A 268 9.74 -15.80 -16.76
C GLN A 268 10.30 -14.36 -16.69
N LEU A 269 11.17 -14.11 -15.71
CA LEU A 269 11.85 -12.84 -15.51
C LEU A 269 12.89 -12.58 -16.62
N GLY A 270 13.76 -13.56 -16.91
CA GLY A 270 14.77 -13.46 -17.97
C GLY A 270 14.15 -13.12 -19.33
N ARG A 271 13.08 -13.83 -19.72
CA ARG A 271 12.34 -13.53 -20.97
C ARG A 271 11.74 -12.13 -20.98
N SER A 272 11.21 -11.68 -19.85
CA SER A 272 10.63 -10.33 -19.73
C SER A 272 11.68 -9.24 -19.91
N ILE A 273 12.88 -9.42 -19.33
CA ILE A 273 14.01 -8.48 -19.44
C ILE A 273 14.51 -8.40 -20.89
N ILE A 274 14.69 -9.54 -21.57
CA ILE A 274 15.13 -9.60 -22.98
C ILE A 274 14.12 -8.87 -23.89
N ASN A 275 12.82 -9.13 -23.70
CA ASN A 275 11.78 -8.44 -24.47
C ASN A 275 11.77 -6.93 -24.23
N LEU A 276 12.05 -6.50 -22.99
CA LEU A 276 12.10 -5.09 -22.64
C LEU A 276 13.32 -4.38 -23.24
N LYS A 277 14.49 -5.03 -23.24
CA LYS A 277 15.70 -4.54 -23.92
C LYS A 277 15.45 -4.32 -25.42
N ARG A 278 14.86 -5.31 -26.10
CA ARG A 278 14.44 -5.21 -27.52
C ARG A 278 13.40 -4.12 -27.80
N LEU A 279 12.62 -3.71 -26.80
CA LEU A 279 11.68 -2.60 -26.91
C LEU A 279 12.41 -1.26 -26.81
N ILE A 280 13.35 -1.12 -25.87
CA ILE A 280 14.15 0.11 -25.71
C ILE A 280 15.04 0.35 -26.94
N ASP A 281 15.72 -0.69 -27.43
CA ASP A 281 16.57 -0.60 -28.63
C ASP A 281 15.77 -0.18 -29.89
N ARG A 282 14.43 -0.35 -29.87
CA ARG A 282 13.53 0.13 -30.93
C ARG A 282 13.05 1.57 -30.74
N TYR A 283 13.15 2.13 -29.54
CA TYR A 283 12.82 3.54 -29.27
C TYR A 283 14.01 4.47 -29.51
N ASP A 284 15.24 3.96 -29.43
CA ASP A 284 16.47 4.71 -29.72
C ASP A 284 16.81 4.76 -31.24
N LYS A 285 16.02 4.11 -32.09
CA LYS A 285 16.07 4.22 -33.56
C LYS A 285 14.91 5.05 -34.08
#